data_AF-A0A5C1HW65-F1
#
_entry.id   AF-A0A5C1HW65-F1
#
_cell.length_a   1.000
_cell.length_b   1.000
_cell.length_c   1.000
_cell.angle_alpha   90.00
_cell.angle_beta   90.00
_cell.angle_gamma   90.00
#
_symmetry.space_group_name_H-M   'P 1'
#
loop_
_entity.id
_entity.type
_entity.pdbx_description
1 polymer ?
#
loop_
_entity_poly.entity_id
_entity_poly.type
_entity_poly.pdbx_seq_one_letter_code
_entity_poly.pdbx_strand_id
1 'polypeptide(L)'
;MENQKTLIPLPPFFVDNDVTTGRINEFASKKNLMLSQAIGKPDTKSIWYSKAHITQLLDEIERANGDGLRMYFGTYESGHRFEGQTCLLMYATRAVRQGSHTIHSDVIPEHEHDFADRSSIARDFSEQVDSDPEKERGFNFGSPCPPLCD
;
A
#
# COMPACT_ATOMS: atom_id res chain seq x y z
N MET A 1 34.09 30.20 -7.24
CA MET A 1 33.23 29.98 -6.06
C MET A 1 32.86 28.50 -6.08
N GLU A 2 33.48 27.70 -5.23
CA GLU A 2 33.13 26.28 -5.08
C GLU A 2 31.74 26.20 -4.44
N ASN A 3 30.83 25.49 -5.10
CA ASN A 3 29.51 25.19 -4.56
C ASN A 3 29.69 24.21 -3.39
N GLN A 4 29.60 24.71 -2.16
CA GLN A 4 29.63 23.89 -0.96
C GLN A 4 28.39 22.99 -0.98
N LYS A 5 28.56 21.70 -1.29
CA LYS A 5 27.47 20.72 -1.23
C LYS A 5 27.01 20.60 0.21
N THR A 6 25.80 21.09 0.50
CA THR A 6 25.14 20.88 1.78
C THR A 6 24.88 19.39 1.93
N LEU A 7 25.52 18.75 2.92
CA LEU A 7 25.30 17.34 3.23
C LEU A 7 24.02 17.21 4.06
N ILE A 8 23.04 16.49 3.55
CA ILE A 8 21.82 16.13 4.28
C ILE A 8 22.09 14.78 4.96
N PRO A 9 21.98 14.67 6.31
CA PRO A 9 22.20 13.41 6.99
C PRO A 9 21.14 12.38 6.59
N LEU A 10 21.54 11.11 6.57
CA LEU A 10 20.61 10.01 6.36
C LEU A 10 19.58 9.98 7.51
N PRO A 11 18.28 9.78 7.21
CA PRO A 11 17.27 9.46 8.23
C PRO A 11 17.70 8.32 9.16
N PRO A 12 17.16 8.19 10.38
CA PRO A 12 17.59 7.17 11.35
C PRO A 12 17.11 5.74 11.01
N PHE A 13 16.37 5.55 9.91
CA PHE A 13 15.64 4.31 9.62
C PHE A 13 16.33 3.35 8.65
N PHE A 14 17.64 3.51 8.40
CA PHE A 14 18.37 2.59 7.54
C PHE A 14 18.63 1.29 8.30
N VAL A 15 18.28 0.18 7.65
CA VAL A 15 18.63 -1.18 8.08
C VAL A 15 19.80 -1.64 7.24
N ASP A 16 20.79 -2.29 7.85
CA ASP A 16 21.94 -2.83 7.13
C ASP A 16 21.50 -3.75 5.98
N ASN A 17 22.24 -3.70 4.87
CA ASN A 17 21.91 -4.49 3.68
C ASN A 17 21.95 -6.01 3.95
N ASP A 18 22.84 -6.47 4.82
CA ASP A 18 22.94 -7.88 5.21
C ASP A 18 21.71 -8.32 6.01
N VAL A 19 21.24 -7.47 6.94
CA VAL A 19 20.01 -7.73 7.70
C VAL A 19 18.80 -7.76 6.76
N THR A 20 18.74 -6.83 5.81
CA THR A 20 17.68 -6.76 4.79
C THR A 20 17.67 -8.01 3.92
N THR A 21 18.81 -8.38 3.34
CA THR A 21 18.98 -9.56 2.49
C THR A 21 18.66 -10.85 3.26
N GLY A 22 19.13 -10.96 4.51
CA GLY A 22 18.82 -12.10 5.38
C GLY A 22 17.32 -12.30 5.61
N ARG A 23 16.59 -11.21 5.89
CA ARG A 23 15.13 -11.24 6.09
C ARG A 23 14.38 -11.62 4.81
N ILE A 24 14.80 -11.09 3.65
CA ILE A 24 14.21 -11.45 2.34
C ILE A 24 14.38 -12.95 2.08
N ASN A 25 15.58 -13.48 2.27
CA ASN A 25 15.88 -14.89 2.05
C ASN A 25 15.13 -15.81 3.02
N GLU A 26 14.99 -15.40 4.29
CA GLU A 26 14.23 -16.16 5.29
C GLU A 26 12.73 -16.20 4.94
N PHE A 27 12.15 -15.09 4.50
CA PHE A 27 10.77 -15.07 4.04
C PHE A 27 10.57 -15.99 2.83
N ALA A 28 11.44 -15.87 1.82
CA ALA A 28 11.37 -16.65 0.60
C ALA A 28 11.49 -18.17 0.86
N SER A 29 12.44 -18.58 1.69
CA SER A 29 12.71 -20.00 1.97
C SER A 29 11.72 -20.66 2.94
N LYS A 30 11.01 -19.87 3.76
CA LYS A 30 10.07 -20.38 4.77
C LYS A 30 8.63 -20.01 4.41
N LYS A 31 8.22 -18.78 4.72
CA LYS A 31 6.81 -18.36 4.66
C LYS A 31 6.27 -18.40 3.24
N ASN A 32 6.98 -17.82 2.27
CA ASN A 32 6.53 -17.82 0.88
C ASN A 32 6.40 -19.24 0.32
N LEU A 33 7.35 -20.13 0.64
CA LEU A 33 7.27 -21.54 0.24
C LEU A 33 6.02 -22.22 0.81
N MET A 34 5.73 -22.04 2.11
CA MET A 34 4.54 -22.60 2.75
C MET A 34 3.24 -22.06 2.14
N LEU A 35 3.16 -20.74 1.91
CA LEU A 35 1.99 -20.11 1.30
C LEU A 35 1.79 -20.59 -0.13
N SER A 36 2.87 -20.65 -0.92
CA SER A 36 2.84 -21.13 -2.31
C SER A 36 2.36 -22.57 -2.41
N GLN A 37 2.80 -23.43 -1.48
CA GLN A 37 2.34 -24.82 -1.41
C GLN A 37 0.85 -24.91 -1.05
N ALA A 38 0.38 -24.09 -0.10
CA ALA A 38 -1.01 -24.08 0.32
C ALA A 38 -1.97 -23.64 -0.78
N ILE A 39 -1.57 -22.67 -1.62
CA ILE A 39 -2.38 -22.17 -2.74
C ILE A 39 -2.14 -22.93 -4.06
N GLY A 40 -1.20 -23.89 -4.08
CA GLY A 40 -0.88 -24.69 -5.26
C GLY A 40 -0.16 -23.94 -6.40
N LYS A 41 0.34 -22.73 -6.14
CA LYS A 41 1.05 -21.88 -7.11
C LYS A 41 1.98 -20.90 -6.39
N PRO A 42 2.96 -20.27 -7.08
CA PRO A 42 3.82 -19.27 -6.44
C PRO A 42 3.02 -18.14 -5.80
N ASP A 43 3.34 -17.77 -4.56
CA ASP A 43 2.76 -16.63 -3.86
C ASP A 43 3.66 -15.38 -3.96
N THR A 44 3.11 -14.21 -3.66
CA THR A 44 3.77 -12.90 -3.72
C THR A 44 4.96 -12.83 -2.76
N LYS A 45 6.11 -12.36 -3.27
CA LYS A 45 7.33 -12.11 -2.46
C LYS A 45 7.60 -10.64 -2.25
N SER A 46 7.31 -9.84 -3.25
CA SER A 46 7.54 -8.39 -3.24
C SER A 46 6.42 -7.67 -4.00
N ILE A 47 6.25 -6.39 -3.68
CA ILE A 47 5.36 -5.49 -4.42
C ILE A 47 6.16 -4.25 -4.74
N TRP A 48 6.14 -3.85 -6.01
CA TRP A 48 6.84 -2.67 -6.49
C TRP A 48 5.87 -1.51 -6.73
N TYR A 49 6.27 -0.31 -6.32
CA TYR A 49 5.55 0.93 -6.62
C TYR A 49 6.47 1.88 -7.37
N SER A 50 5.93 2.52 -8.41
CA SER A 50 6.62 3.63 -9.06
C SER A 50 6.69 4.82 -8.11
N LYS A 51 7.67 5.71 -8.33
CA LYS A 51 7.72 7.00 -7.61
C LYS A 51 6.40 7.77 -7.76
N ALA A 52 5.77 7.73 -8.94
CA ALA A 52 4.50 8.42 -9.19
C ALA A 52 3.36 7.86 -8.31
N HIS A 53 3.28 6.54 -8.14
CA HIS A 53 2.32 5.93 -7.22
C HIS A 53 2.55 6.38 -5.77
N ILE A 54 3.82 6.45 -5.33
CA ILE A 54 4.14 6.95 -3.99
C ILE A 54 3.77 8.43 -3.82
N THR A 55 4.02 9.26 -4.83
CA THR A 55 3.61 10.68 -4.79
C THR A 55 2.10 10.83 -4.69
N GLN A 56 1.33 10.08 -5.47
CA GLN A 56 -0.14 10.09 -5.38
C GLN A 56 -0.63 9.59 -4.01
N LEU A 57 0.02 8.56 -3.46
CA LEU A 57 -0.26 8.07 -2.13
C LEU A 57 -0.06 9.17 -1.06
N LEU A 58 1.03 9.92 -1.14
CA LEU A 58 1.27 11.05 -0.25
C LEU A 58 0.21 12.14 -0.42
N ASP A 59 -0.14 12.50 -1.66
CA ASP A 59 -1.16 13.52 -1.93
C ASP A 59 -2.53 13.15 -1.31
N GLU A 60 -2.89 11.87 -1.35
CA GLU A 60 -4.13 11.40 -0.75
C GLU A 60 -4.08 11.35 0.78
N ILE A 61 -2.94 11.00 1.38
CA ILE A 61 -2.76 11.12 2.84
C ILE A 61 -2.97 12.57 3.28
N GLU A 62 -2.37 13.53 2.56
CA GLU A 62 -2.53 14.96 2.86
C GLU A 62 -3.99 15.42 2.70
N ARG A 63 -4.66 15.02 1.60
CA ARG A 63 -6.09 15.34 1.38
C ARG A 63 -6.99 14.77 2.47
N ALA A 64 -6.68 13.57 2.93
CA ALA A 64 -7.37 12.91 4.02
C ALA A 64 -7.09 13.57 5.40
N ASN A 65 -6.26 14.62 5.47
CA ASN A 65 -5.70 15.13 6.73
C ASN A 65 -5.13 13.99 7.58
N GLY A 66 -4.47 13.05 6.90
CA GLY A 66 -3.93 11.85 7.50
C GLY A 66 -2.60 12.10 8.17
N ASP A 67 -2.27 11.26 9.15
CA ASP A 67 -1.03 11.31 9.92
C ASP A 67 -0.12 10.10 9.67
N GLY A 68 -0.57 9.18 8.81
CA GLY A 68 0.16 7.95 8.53
C GLY A 68 -0.52 7.07 7.49
N LEU A 69 0.08 5.90 7.32
CA LEU A 69 -0.36 4.86 6.42
C LEU A 69 -0.44 3.55 7.20
N ARG A 70 -1.57 2.84 7.06
CA ARG A 70 -1.71 1.46 7.49
C ARG A 70 -1.64 0.54 6.29
N MET A 71 -0.83 -0.51 6.40
CA MET A 71 -0.71 -1.55 5.39
C MET A 71 -1.25 -2.86 5.96
N TYR A 72 -2.23 -3.44 5.27
CA TYR A 72 -2.77 -4.76 5.56
C TYR A 72 -2.31 -5.77 4.53
N PHE A 73 -2.12 -7.01 4.95
CA PHE A 73 -2.00 -8.15 4.05
C PHE A 73 -3.40 -8.66 3.72
N GLY A 74 -3.70 -8.79 2.42
CA GLY A 74 -4.93 -9.35 1.90
C GLY A 74 -4.66 -10.51 0.94
N THR A 75 -5.72 -10.99 0.32
CA THR A 75 -5.66 -12.06 -0.68
C THR A 75 -6.59 -11.69 -1.84
N TYR A 76 -6.13 -11.88 -3.07
CA TYR A 76 -6.98 -11.65 -4.25
C TYR A 76 -8.18 -12.61 -4.28
N GLU A 77 -9.34 -12.06 -4.62
CA GLU A 77 -10.59 -12.77 -4.75
C GLU A 77 -10.61 -13.75 -5.93
N SER A 78 -11.62 -14.63 -5.93
CA SER A 78 -11.80 -15.61 -6.99
C SER A 78 -12.16 -14.95 -8.32
N GLY A 79 -11.58 -15.42 -9.42
CA GLY A 79 -11.74 -14.83 -10.75
C GLY A 79 -10.74 -13.71 -11.07
N HIS A 80 -10.00 -13.20 -10.07
CA HIS A 80 -8.88 -12.28 -10.32
C HIS A 80 -7.70 -13.03 -10.95
N ARG A 81 -6.91 -12.36 -11.81
CA ARG A 81 -5.75 -12.99 -12.47
C ARG A 81 -4.69 -13.52 -11.49
N PHE A 82 -4.69 -12.99 -10.27
CA PHE A 82 -3.80 -13.36 -9.16
C PHE A 82 -4.53 -14.05 -8.00
N GLU A 83 -5.74 -14.56 -8.22
CA GLU A 83 -6.60 -15.24 -7.23
C GLU A 83 -5.82 -16.03 -6.17
N GLY A 84 -6.07 -15.80 -4.89
CA GLY A 84 -5.41 -16.54 -3.82
C GLY A 84 -3.98 -16.10 -3.47
N GLN A 85 -3.33 -15.26 -4.27
CA GLN A 85 -2.03 -14.68 -3.90
C GLN A 85 -2.19 -13.56 -2.87
N THR A 86 -1.18 -13.40 -2.02
CA THR A 86 -1.08 -12.32 -1.03
C THR A 86 -0.99 -10.96 -1.74
N CYS A 87 -1.74 -9.98 -1.26
CA CYS A 87 -1.70 -8.59 -1.74
C CYS A 87 -1.51 -7.61 -0.57
N LEU A 88 -1.21 -6.34 -0.87
CA LEU A 88 -1.22 -5.27 0.12
C LEU A 88 -2.44 -4.37 -0.09
N LEU A 89 -3.11 -4.02 1.01
CA LEU A 89 -4.14 -3.01 1.07
C LEU A 89 -3.61 -1.84 1.91
N MET A 90 -3.81 -0.61 1.46
CA MET A 90 -3.20 0.56 2.09
C MET A 90 -4.25 1.61 2.40
N TYR A 91 -4.28 2.08 3.65
CA TYR A 91 -5.21 3.11 4.12
C TYR A 91 -4.45 4.29 4.70
N ALA A 92 -4.82 5.51 4.30
CA ALA A 92 -4.46 6.69 5.06
C ALA A 92 -5.07 6.60 6.45
N THR A 93 -4.35 7.03 7.49
CA THR A 93 -4.86 7.02 8.86
C THR A 93 -4.97 8.43 9.42
N ARG A 94 -5.85 8.63 10.39
CA ARG A 94 -5.98 9.87 11.15
C ARG A 94 -5.90 9.61 12.65
N ALA A 95 -5.16 10.43 13.39
CA ALA A 95 -5.16 10.41 14.85
C ALA A 95 -6.56 10.70 15.40
N VAL A 96 -7.05 9.80 16.24
CA VAL A 96 -8.30 9.93 16.99
C VAL A 96 -7.98 9.73 18.46
N ARG A 97 -8.41 10.67 19.30
CA ARG A 97 -8.25 10.57 20.75
C ARG A 97 -9.33 9.68 21.33
N GLN A 98 -8.93 8.57 21.93
CA GLN A 98 -9.83 7.64 22.62
C GLN A 98 -9.42 7.58 24.09
N GLY A 99 -10.08 8.40 24.92
CA GLY A 99 -9.72 8.56 26.34
C GLY A 99 -8.31 9.14 26.52
N SER A 100 -7.42 8.38 27.15
CA SER A 100 -6.01 8.74 27.39
C SER A 100 -5.07 8.36 26.24
N HIS A 101 -5.54 7.63 25.23
CA HIS A 101 -4.71 7.14 24.14
C HIS A 101 -5.06 7.83 22.81
N THR A 102 -4.04 7.99 21.97
CA THR A 102 -4.23 8.31 20.55
C THR A 102 -4.21 6.99 19.79
N ILE A 103 -5.27 6.72 19.03
CA ILE A 103 -5.30 5.65 18.05
C ILE A 103 -5.25 6.26 16.66
N HIS A 104 -4.76 5.51 15.68
CA HIS A 104 -4.83 5.91 14.27
C HIS A 104 -6.01 5.16 13.66
N SER A 105 -7.02 5.86 13.16
CA SER A 105 -8.18 5.23 12.51
C SER A 105 -8.03 5.29 11.01
N ASP A 106 -8.46 4.24 10.29
CA ASP A 106 -8.41 4.24 8.83
C ASP A 106 -9.39 5.28 8.27
N VAL A 107 -8.94 6.01 7.27
CA VAL A 107 -9.78 6.92 6.50
C VAL A 107 -10.46 6.12 5.38
N ILE A 108 -11.79 6.14 5.37
CA ILE A 108 -12.61 5.53 4.32
C ILE A 108 -13.08 6.67 3.40
N PRO A 109 -12.65 6.71 2.13
CA PRO A 109 -12.94 7.84 1.23
C PRO A 109 -14.43 8.09 1.05
N GLU A 110 -15.23 7.04 0.96
CA GLU A 110 -16.69 7.08 0.83
C GLU A 110 -17.37 7.85 1.98
N HIS A 111 -16.71 7.97 3.13
CA HIS A 111 -17.19 8.71 4.30
C HIS A 111 -16.70 10.17 4.31
N GLU A 112 -15.80 10.55 3.40
CA GLU A 112 -15.30 11.91 3.28
C GLU A 112 -16.27 12.78 2.48
N HIS A 113 -16.45 14.02 2.95
CA HIS A 113 -17.44 14.96 2.45
C HIS A 113 -17.27 15.34 0.97
N ASP A 114 -16.05 15.25 0.44
CA ASP A 114 -15.68 15.59 -0.94
C ASP A 114 -15.73 14.39 -1.90
N PHE A 115 -16.12 13.21 -1.41
CA PHE A 115 -16.09 11.96 -2.18
C PHE A 115 -16.94 12.01 -3.45
N ALA A 116 -18.18 12.50 -3.35
CA ALA A 116 -19.11 12.56 -4.48
C ALA A 116 -18.53 13.40 -5.62
N ASP A 117 -17.99 14.58 -5.30
CA ASP A 117 -17.40 15.48 -6.28
C ASP A 117 -16.14 14.86 -6.90
N ARG A 118 -15.26 14.28 -6.09
CA ARG A 118 -13.99 13.70 -6.56
C ARG A 118 -14.16 12.42 -7.37
N SER A 119 -15.14 11.59 -7.00
CA SER A 119 -15.43 10.35 -7.72
C SER A 119 -16.03 10.59 -9.11
N SER A 120 -16.57 11.79 -9.35
CA SER A 120 -17.12 12.20 -10.66
C SER A 120 -16.08 12.69 -11.67
N ILE A 121 -14.86 12.97 -11.22
CA ILE A 121 -13.77 13.45 -12.07
C ILE A 121 -13.15 12.26 -12.83
N ALA A 122 -12.99 12.41 -14.15
CA ALA A 122 -12.36 11.39 -14.98
C ALA A 122 -10.93 11.10 -14.49
N ARG A 123 -10.65 9.82 -14.22
CA ARG A 123 -9.31 9.36 -13.82
C ARG A 123 -8.47 9.12 -15.06
N ASP A 124 -7.21 9.55 -15.02
CA ASP A 124 -6.27 9.42 -16.14
C ASP A 124 -5.60 8.03 -16.22
N PHE A 125 -6.16 7.02 -15.53
CA PHE A 125 -5.61 5.66 -15.44
C PHE A 125 -6.54 4.65 -16.09
N SER A 126 -5.96 3.86 -17.01
CA SER A 126 -6.64 2.86 -17.84
C SER A 126 -6.73 1.45 -17.22
N GLU A 127 -6.38 1.27 -15.95
CA GLU A 127 -6.55 -0.03 -15.27
C GLU A 127 -7.93 -0.09 -14.62
N GLN A 128 -8.89 -0.67 -15.37
CA GLN A 128 -10.21 -1.04 -14.84
C GLN A 128 -10.03 -2.06 -13.71
N VAL A 129 -10.40 -1.67 -12.49
CA VAL A 129 -10.67 -2.60 -11.39
C VAL A 129 -12.15 -2.93 -11.48
N ASP A 130 -12.48 -4.19 -11.80
CA ASP A 130 -13.85 -4.70 -11.71
C ASP A 130 -14.35 -4.50 -10.28
N SER A 131 -15.26 -3.56 -10.07
CA SER A 131 -15.82 -3.27 -8.76
C SER A 131 -17.35 -3.22 -8.81
N ASP A 132 -17.95 -3.94 -7.87
CA ASP A 132 -19.38 -3.96 -7.61
C ASP A 132 -19.84 -2.59 -7.08
N PRO A 133 -20.78 -1.89 -7.75
CA PRO A 133 -21.19 -0.53 -7.37
C PRO A 133 -21.99 -0.45 -6.07
N GLU A 134 -22.44 -1.58 -5.50
CA GLU A 134 -23.30 -1.61 -4.31
C GLU A 134 -22.52 -1.78 -2.98
N LYS A 135 -21.18 -1.87 -3.00
CA LYS A 135 -20.35 -2.07 -1.80
C LYS A 135 -19.50 -0.85 -1.47
N GLU A 136 -19.40 -0.54 -0.16
CA GLU A 136 -18.40 0.40 0.35
C GLU A 136 -17.00 -0.09 -0.05
N ARG A 137 -16.23 0.75 -0.74
CA ARG A 137 -14.87 0.39 -1.16
C ARG A 137 -13.89 0.86 -0.09
N GLY A 138 -12.89 0.04 0.18
CA GLY A 138 -11.72 0.50 0.90
C GLY A 138 -10.82 1.30 -0.02
N PHE A 139 -10.08 2.30 0.51
CA PHE A 139 -8.95 2.83 -0.25
C PHE A 139 -7.92 1.71 -0.35
N ASN A 140 -7.56 1.32 -1.58
CA ASN A 140 -6.39 0.50 -1.82
C ASN A 140 -5.40 1.33 -2.64
N PHE A 141 -4.35 1.86 -2.00
CA PHE A 141 -3.23 2.45 -2.75
C PHE A 141 -2.44 1.40 -3.55
N GLY A 142 -2.68 0.12 -3.28
CA GLY A 142 -2.45 -0.93 -4.26
C GLY A 142 -3.56 -0.90 -5.31
N SER A 143 -3.26 -0.45 -6.53
CA SER A 143 -3.85 -1.17 -7.67
C SER A 143 -3.63 -2.67 -7.43
N PRO A 144 -4.54 -3.59 -7.83
CA PRO A 144 -4.40 -5.03 -7.70
C PRO A 144 -3.16 -5.62 -8.43
N CYS A 145 -1.96 -5.22 -7.96
CA CYS A 145 -0.63 -5.12 -8.58
C CYS A 145 -0.35 -3.81 -9.34
N PRO A 146 0.47 -2.88 -8.78
CA PRO A 146 1.42 -2.14 -9.60
C PRO A 146 2.53 -3.09 -10.10
N PRO A 147 3.23 -2.77 -11.20
CA PRO A 147 3.67 -3.75 -12.18
C PRO A 147 4.74 -4.69 -11.61
N LEU A 148 4.45 -5.99 -11.73
CA LEU A 148 5.29 -7.15 -11.38
C LEU A 148 5.39 -7.44 -9.87
N CYS A 149 4.74 -8.55 -9.48
CA CYS A 149 5.07 -9.28 -8.25
C CYS A 149 6.08 -10.36 -8.63
N ASP A 150 7.37 -10.09 -8.41
CA ASP A 150 8.45 -11.09 -8.52
C ASP A 150 8.74 -11.75 -7.15
#